data_AF-A0AAW7V507-F1
#
_entry.id   AF-A0AAW7V507-F1
#
_cell.length_a   1.000
_cell.length_b   1.000
_cell.length_c   1.000
_cell.angle_alpha   90.00
_cell.angle_beta   90.00
_cell.angle_gamma   90.00
#
_symmetry.space_group_name_H-M   'P 1'
#
loop_
_entity.id
_entity.type
_entity.pdbx_description
1 polymer ?
#
loop_
_entity_poly.entity_id
_entity_poly.type
_entity_poly.pdbx_seq_one_letter_code
_entity_poly.pdbx_strand_id
1 'polypeptide(L)'
;MTIDYQALREAAEKATWGDWDSYKPHRGARGYEVRLSSQAIAQHVLKNNAEFIAAFNPKVALALLDEINALEETRINDVCRIVELTKQLESAKSKLNEQREHYEGVIADGGKRIAELEKQCAESERKASSNFEECAAMAERIEELEKTTTGQDANINSQQERVTQSANRHVYHYNAVSNVSGIAMSGIAQSPFRIKSQSDLEEFKSALSKVCGFHATAVTSLSYLGREEEE
;
A
#
# COMPACT_ATOMS: atom_id res chain seq x y z
N MET A 1 58.67 -47.30 -3.07
CA MET A 1 58.91 -48.43 -2.16
C MET A 1 57.77 -48.44 -1.17
N THR A 2 56.96 -49.49 -1.13
CA THR A 2 55.86 -49.62 -0.17
C THR A 2 56.40 -50.38 1.04
N ILE A 3 56.25 -49.80 2.23
CA ILE A 3 56.66 -50.46 3.46
C ILE A 3 55.57 -51.47 3.84
N ASP A 4 55.95 -52.72 4.03
CA ASP A 4 55.05 -53.76 4.53
C ASP A 4 55.09 -53.76 6.07
N TYR A 5 54.14 -53.05 6.68
CA TYR A 5 54.05 -52.93 8.15
C TYR A 5 53.78 -54.28 8.83
N GLN A 6 53.09 -55.21 8.16
CA GLN A 6 52.81 -56.52 8.69
C GLN A 6 54.09 -57.37 8.72
N ALA A 7 54.86 -57.37 7.62
CA ALA A 7 56.15 -58.03 7.58
C ALA A 7 57.14 -57.45 8.61
N LEU A 8 57.11 -56.13 8.83
CA LEU A 8 57.92 -55.48 9.88
C LEU A 8 57.50 -55.90 11.29
N ARG A 9 56.18 -55.97 11.57
CA ARG A 9 55.65 -56.43 12.85
C ARG A 9 56.07 -57.87 13.12
N GLU A 10 55.90 -58.77 12.15
CA GLU A 10 56.30 -60.17 12.28
C GLU A 10 57.82 -60.33 12.50
N ALA A 11 58.63 -59.51 11.84
CA ALA A 11 60.07 -59.52 12.04
C ALA A 11 60.46 -59.05 13.45
N ALA A 12 59.79 -58.02 13.97
CA ALA A 12 60.02 -57.52 15.33
C ALA A 12 59.52 -58.50 16.39
N GLU A 13 58.36 -59.15 16.20
CA GLU A 13 57.84 -60.19 17.12
C GLU A 13 58.74 -61.44 17.19
N LYS A 14 59.38 -61.81 16.08
CA LYS A 14 60.33 -62.95 16.03
C LYS A 14 61.71 -62.63 16.63
N ALA A 15 62.07 -61.35 16.71
CA ALA A 15 63.36 -60.93 17.22
C ALA A 15 63.43 -61.07 18.75
N THR A 16 64.65 -61.17 19.30
CA THR A 16 64.85 -61.31 20.75
C THR A 16 64.28 -60.09 21.49
N TRP A 17 63.21 -60.29 22.26
CA TRP A 17 62.56 -59.23 23.01
C TRP A 17 63.43 -58.78 24.20
N GLY A 18 63.50 -57.47 24.45
CA GLY A 18 64.16 -56.90 25.62
C GLY A 18 64.84 -55.57 25.35
N ASP A 19 65.41 -54.98 26.40
CA ASP A 19 66.15 -53.71 26.32
C ASP A 19 67.58 -54.01 25.85
N TRP A 20 67.82 -53.78 24.56
CA TRP A 20 69.11 -54.02 23.93
C TRP A 20 70.08 -52.89 24.27
N ASP A 21 71.33 -53.24 24.55
CA ASP A 21 72.41 -52.31 24.84
C ASP A 21 73.53 -52.42 23.81
N SER A 22 74.13 -51.27 23.46
CA SER A 22 75.40 -51.26 22.74
C SER A 22 76.56 -51.49 23.71
N TYR A 23 77.52 -52.33 23.33
CA TYR A 23 78.65 -52.70 24.17
C TYR A 23 79.95 -52.69 23.38
N LYS A 24 81.03 -52.20 24.02
CA LYS A 24 82.39 -52.31 23.50
C LYS A 24 83.13 -53.41 24.27
N PRO A 25 83.55 -54.50 23.62
CA PRO A 25 84.28 -55.56 24.29
C PRO A 25 85.71 -55.12 24.70
N HIS A 26 86.36 -55.91 25.56
CA HIS A 26 87.65 -55.57 26.17
C HIS A 26 88.78 -55.31 25.16
N ARG A 27 89.88 -54.71 25.65
CA ARG A 27 91.02 -54.24 24.86
C ARG A 27 91.59 -55.35 23.96
N GLY A 28 91.43 -55.22 22.64
CA GLY A 28 91.89 -56.18 21.62
C GLY A 28 90.78 -56.79 20.74
N ALA A 29 89.51 -56.69 21.16
CA ALA A 29 88.38 -57.15 20.37
C ALA A 29 88.08 -56.25 19.16
N ARG A 30 87.66 -56.85 18.04
CA ARG A 30 87.28 -56.12 16.82
C ARG A 30 85.77 -55.85 16.79
N GLY A 31 85.38 -54.59 16.92
CA GLY A 31 84.00 -54.11 16.74
C GLY A 31 83.22 -53.89 18.03
N TYR A 32 82.01 -53.34 17.87
CA TYR A 32 80.98 -53.20 18.90
C TYR A 32 79.99 -54.36 18.81
N GLU A 33 79.28 -54.60 19.90
CA GLU A 33 78.24 -55.61 20.04
C GLU A 33 76.90 -54.94 20.40
N VAL A 34 75.80 -55.54 19.95
CA VAL A 34 74.48 -55.31 20.52
C VAL A 34 74.18 -56.52 21.40
N ARG A 35 73.80 -56.30 22.65
CA ARG A 35 73.54 -57.37 23.61
C ARG A 35 72.23 -57.15 24.36
N LEU A 36 71.66 -58.24 24.84
CA LEU A 36 70.64 -58.23 25.88
C LEU A 36 71.26 -58.86 27.11
N SER A 37 71.47 -58.05 28.16
CA SER A 37 72.21 -58.48 29.36
C SER A 37 73.59 -59.05 28.99
N SER A 38 73.80 -60.36 29.12
CA SER A 38 75.04 -61.05 28.79
C SER A 38 75.03 -61.76 27.43
N GLN A 39 73.90 -61.79 26.72
CA GLN A 39 73.75 -62.46 25.43
C GLN A 39 74.04 -61.49 24.28
N ALA A 40 75.02 -61.82 23.43
CA ALA A 40 75.27 -61.07 22.20
C ALA A 40 74.20 -61.35 21.14
N ILE A 41 73.56 -60.30 20.64
CA ILE A 41 72.54 -60.32 19.58
C ILE A 41 73.18 -60.05 18.23
N ALA A 42 74.12 -59.11 18.17
CA ALA A 42 74.93 -58.82 16.98
C ALA A 42 76.37 -58.53 17.39
N GLN A 43 77.34 -59.02 16.61
CA GLN A 43 78.77 -58.87 16.88
C GLN A 43 79.49 -58.28 15.68
N HIS A 44 80.70 -57.76 15.90
CA HIS A 44 81.54 -57.15 14.86
C HIS A 44 80.86 -55.97 14.12
N VAL A 45 80.01 -55.23 14.83
CA VAL A 45 79.26 -54.10 14.30
C VAL A 45 80.04 -52.80 14.50
N LEU A 46 79.89 -51.82 13.61
CA LEU A 46 80.44 -50.48 13.85
C LEU A 46 79.72 -49.80 15.03
N LYS A 47 80.42 -48.92 15.76
CA LYS A 47 79.87 -48.20 16.92
C LYS A 47 78.47 -47.65 16.67
N ASN A 48 78.32 -46.82 15.64
CA ASN A 48 77.08 -46.11 15.34
C ASN A 48 75.93 -47.07 14.99
N ASN A 49 76.24 -48.19 14.33
CA ASN A 49 75.25 -49.20 13.99
C ASN A 49 74.79 -49.97 15.22
N ALA A 50 75.69 -50.27 16.16
CA ALA A 50 75.33 -50.92 17.42
C ALA A 50 74.46 -50.00 18.29
N GLU A 51 74.79 -48.71 18.36
CA GLU A 51 73.97 -47.69 19.04
C GLU A 51 72.57 -47.57 18.40
N PHE A 52 72.49 -47.52 17.06
CA PHE A 52 71.21 -47.46 16.34
C PHE A 52 70.35 -48.71 16.56
N ILE A 53 70.93 -49.91 16.43
CA ILE A 53 70.20 -51.17 16.60
C ILE A 53 69.72 -51.34 18.05
N ALA A 54 70.53 -50.94 19.03
CA ALA A 54 70.13 -50.95 20.44
C ALA A 54 68.96 -49.99 20.72
N ALA A 55 69.02 -48.78 20.16
CA ALA A 55 67.97 -47.77 20.31
C ALA A 55 66.68 -48.13 19.53
N PHE A 56 66.81 -48.72 18.34
CA PHE A 56 65.71 -49.17 17.48
C PHE A 56 65.52 -50.69 17.60
N ASN A 57 65.42 -51.16 18.83
CA ASN A 57 65.21 -52.57 19.13
C ASN A 57 63.77 -53.02 18.81
N PRO A 58 63.46 -54.32 18.87
CA PRO A 58 62.13 -54.84 18.53
C PRO A 58 60.99 -54.25 19.35
N LYS A 59 61.24 -53.94 20.64
CA LYS A 59 60.26 -53.31 21.53
C LYS A 59 59.90 -51.91 21.05
N VAL A 60 60.88 -51.10 20.66
CA VAL A 60 60.66 -49.76 20.10
C VAL A 60 59.95 -49.85 18.74
N ALA A 61 60.37 -50.77 17.87
CA ALA A 61 59.73 -50.97 16.57
C ALA A 61 58.24 -51.32 16.70
N LEU A 62 57.88 -52.25 17.61
CA LEU A 62 56.48 -52.61 17.86
C LEU A 62 55.67 -51.45 18.44
N ALA A 63 56.23 -50.70 19.40
CA ALA A 63 55.55 -49.54 19.97
C ALA A 63 55.25 -48.45 18.92
N LEU A 64 56.19 -48.19 18.01
CA LEU A 64 55.98 -47.26 16.89
C LEU A 64 54.93 -47.78 15.90
N LEU A 65 54.91 -49.08 15.62
CA LEU A 65 53.88 -49.68 14.77
C LEU A 65 52.48 -49.61 15.41
N ASP A 66 52.38 -49.79 16.73
CA ASP A 66 51.14 -49.62 17.48
C ASP A 66 50.65 -48.16 17.42
N GLU A 67 51.56 -47.20 17.59
CA GLU A 67 51.24 -45.77 17.48
C GLU A 67 50.76 -45.39 16.07
N ILE A 68 51.44 -45.88 15.02
CA ILE A 68 51.02 -45.68 13.63
C ILE A 68 49.62 -46.24 13.40
N ASN A 69 49.36 -47.47 13.83
CA ASN A 69 48.04 -48.10 13.68
C ASN A 69 46.94 -47.28 14.39
N ALA A 70 47.17 -46.83 15.63
CA ALA A 70 46.21 -46.02 16.37
C ALA A 70 45.95 -44.65 15.69
N LEU A 71 46.99 -44.03 15.13
CA LEU A 71 46.86 -42.80 14.36
C LEU A 71 46.08 -43.02 13.05
N GLU A 72 46.31 -44.14 12.37
CA GLU A 72 45.56 -44.49 11.15
C GLU A 72 44.08 -44.75 11.45
N GLU A 73 43.75 -45.49 12.51
CA GLU A 73 42.37 -45.68 12.95
C GLU A 73 41.67 -44.36 13.27
N THR A 74 42.35 -43.47 14.00
CA THR A 74 41.84 -42.13 14.32
C THR A 74 41.59 -41.32 13.04
N ARG A 75 42.57 -41.29 12.13
CA ARG A 75 42.43 -40.57 10.85
C ARG A 75 41.29 -41.12 10.00
N ILE A 76 41.10 -42.43 9.95
CA ILE A 76 39.99 -43.06 9.21
C ILE A 76 38.66 -42.64 9.84
N ASN A 77 38.54 -42.67 11.16
CA ASN A 77 37.33 -42.25 11.87
C ASN A 77 37.02 -40.76 11.63
N ASP A 78 38.02 -39.89 11.68
CA ASP A 78 37.86 -38.46 11.40
C ASP A 78 37.40 -38.21 9.96
N VAL A 79 38.00 -38.90 8.98
CA VAL A 79 37.59 -38.80 7.57
C VAL A 79 36.15 -39.26 7.38
N CYS A 80 35.76 -40.39 7.99
CA CYS A 80 34.38 -40.87 7.97
C CYS A 80 33.41 -39.84 8.59
N ARG A 81 33.81 -39.21 9.70
CA ARG A 81 33.00 -38.17 10.35
C ARG A 81 32.85 -36.93 9.48
N ILE A 82 33.92 -36.50 8.80
CA ILE A 82 33.92 -35.37 7.87
C ILE A 82 32.97 -35.64 6.70
N VAL A 83 32.99 -36.86 6.13
CA VAL A 83 32.09 -37.25 5.04
C VAL A 83 30.62 -37.15 5.48
N GLU A 84 30.28 -37.66 6.67
CA GLU A 84 28.92 -37.59 7.20
C GLU A 84 28.49 -36.13 7.46
N LEU A 85 29.35 -35.32 8.07
CA LEU A 85 29.09 -33.89 8.27
C LEU A 85 28.89 -33.14 6.95
N THR A 86 29.68 -33.46 5.94
CA THR A 86 29.57 -32.85 4.61
C THR A 86 28.22 -33.19 3.97
N LYS A 87 27.77 -34.44 4.09
CA LYS A 87 26.44 -34.87 3.62
C LYS A 87 25.31 -34.13 4.33
N GLN A 88 25.41 -33.99 5.65
CA GLN A 88 24.42 -33.24 6.44
C GLN A 88 24.39 -31.76 6.04
N LEU A 89 25.57 -31.18 5.79
CA LEU A 89 25.71 -29.79 5.36
C LEU A 89 25.09 -29.56 3.97
N GLU A 90 25.29 -30.46 3.01
CA GLU A 90 24.63 -30.37 1.70
C GLU A 90 23.11 -30.56 1.80
N SER A 91 22.64 -31.49 2.65
CA SER A 91 21.20 -31.65 2.91
C SER A 91 20.58 -30.39 3.51
N ALA A 92 21.26 -29.76 4.47
CA ALA A 92 20.81 -28.51 5.09
C ALA A 92 20.80 -27.34 4.08
N LYS A 93 21.81 -27.24 3.22
CA LYS A 93 21.85 -26.25 2.12
C LYS A 93 20.69 -26.41 1.14
N SER A 94 20.38 -27.64 0.73
CA SER A 94 19.23 -27.91 -0.16
C SER A 94 17.92 -27.41 0.45
N LYS A 95 17.67 -27.73 1.73
CA LYS A 95 16.46 -27.27 2.44
C LYS A 95 16.37 -25.75 2.54
N LEU A 96 17.50 -25.07 2.79
CA LEU A 96 17.53 -23.61 2.79
C LEU A 96 17.23 -23.02 1.41
N ASN A 97 17.72 -23.65 0.34
CA ASN A 97 17.42 -23.21 -1.02
C ASN A 97 15.93 -23.40 -1.37
N GLU A 98 15.35 -24.54 -1.03
CA GLU A 98 13.90 -24.80 -1.20
C GLU A 98 13.05 -23.77 -0.45
N GLN A 99 13.41 -23.44 0.80
CA GLN A 99 12.72 -22.39 1.56
C GLN A 99 12.86 -21.02 0.90
N ARG A 100 14.05 -20.69 0.40
CA ARG A 100 14.28 -19.42 -0.32
C ARG A 100 13.38 -19.32 -1.55
N GLU A 101 13.34 -20.36 -2.39
CA GLU A 101 12.50 -20.39 -3.58
C GLU A 101 11.01 -20.27 -3.23
N HIS A 102 10.57 -20.93 -2.16
CA HIS A 102 9.20 -20.79 -1.67
C HIS A 102 8.85 -19.33 -1.30
N TYR A 103 9.69 -18.68 -0.50
CA TYR A 103 9.44 -17.30 -0.10
C TYR A 103 9.52 -16.32 -1.27
N GLU A 104 10.42 -16.56 -2.23
CA GLU A 104 10.49 -15.77 -3.46
C GLU A 104 9.18 -15.85 -4.27
N GLY A 105 8.57 -17.03 -4.35
CA GLY A 105 7.25 -17.23 -4.95
C GLY A 105 6.13 -16.47 -4.21
N VAL A 106 6.08 -16.59 -2.88
CA VAL A 106 5.08 -15.89 -2.05
C VAL A 106 5.20 -14.37 -2.19
N ILE A 107 6.43 -13.85 -2.21
CA ILE A 107 6.69 -12.41 -2.40
C ILE A 107 6.25 -11.97 -3.81
N ALA A 108 6.56 -12.75 -4.84
CA ALA A 108 6.17 -12.44 -6.21
C ALA A 108 4.63 -12.40 -6.38
N ASP A 109 3.92 -13.37 -5.81
CA ASP A 109 2.46 -13.41 -5.86
C ASP A 109 1.82 -12.29 -5.03
N GLY A 110 2.38 -12.00 -3.85
CA GLY A 110 2.00 -10.84 -3.05
C GLY A 110 2.18 -9.52 -3.82
N GLY A 111 3.30 -9.36 -4.52
CA GLY A 111 3.58 -8.20 -5.36
C GLY A 111 2.57 -8.03 -6.49
N LYS A 112 2.17 -9.12 -7.17
CA LYS A 112 1.12 -9.07 -8.20
C LYS A 112 -0.22 -8.60 -7.62
N ARG A 113 -0.60 -9.11 -6.45
CA ARG A 113 -1.86 -8.74 -5.79
C ARG A 113 -1.88 -7.28 -5.37
N ILE A 114 -0.76 -6.76 -4.85
CA ILE A 114 -0.62 -5.34 -4.51
C ILE A 114 -0.81 -4.48 -5.76
N ALA A 115 -0.11 -4.79 -6.86
CA ALA A 115 -0.24 -4.04 -8.11
C ALA A 115 -1.68 -4.06 -8.67
N GLU A 116 -2.38 -5.19 -8.56
CA GLU A 116 -3.79 -5.28 -8.94
C GLU A 116 -4.70 -4.38 -8.07
N LEU A 117 -4.50 -4.41 -6.75
CA LEU A 117 -5.26 -3.57 -5.81
C LEU A 117 -4.98 -2.08 -6.02
N GLU A 118 -3.73 -1.69 -6.28
CA GLU A 118 -3.37 -0.31 -6.62
C GLU A 118 -4.09 0.17 -7.88
N LYS A 119 -4.18 -0.69 -8.91
CA LYS A 119 -4.92 -0.38 -10.14
C LYS A 119 -6.42 -0.21 -9.87
N GLN A 120 -7.01 -1.09 -9.07
CA GLN A 120 -8.42 -0.99 -8.69
C GLN A 120 -8.69 0.28 -7.87
N CYS A 121 -7.79 0.64 -6.95
CA CYS A 121 -7.89 1.86 -6.15
C CYS A 121 -7.88 3.10 -7.06
N ALA A 122 -6.88 3.20 -7.94
CA ALA A 122 -6.76 4.31 -8.89
C ALA A 122 -7.97 4.41 -9.84
N GLU A 123 -8.57 3.28 -10.24
CA GLU A 123 -9.79 3.29 -11.04
C GLU A 123 -11.00 3.78 -10.23
N SER A 124 -11.13 3.36 -8.98
CA SER A 124 -12.22 3.79 -8.10
C SER A 124 -12.14 5.28 -7.77
N GLU A 125 -10.94 5.82 -7.58
CA GLU A 125 -10.69 7.25 -7.38
C GLU A 125 -11.10 8.05 -8.62
N ARG A 126 -10.71 7.61 -9.82
CA ARG A 126 -11.15 8.26 -11.08
C ARG A 126 -12.66 8.28 -11.22
N LYS A 127 -13.34 7.16 -10.92
CA LYS A 127 -14.81 7.08 -10.97
C LYS A 127 -15.44 8.03 -9.95
N ALA A 128 -14.90 8.10 -8.73
CA ALA A 128 -15.38 9.02 -7.72
C ALA A 128 -15.24 10.47 -8.19
N SER A 129 -14.08 10.87 -8.73
CA SER A 129 -13.86 12.21 -9.29
C SER A 129 -14.85 12.54 -10.42
N SER A 130 -15.03 11.63 -11.39
CA SER A 130 -16.01 11.82 -12.49
C SER A 130 -17.42 12.02 -11.96
N ASN A 131 -17.85 11.21 -10.98
CA ASN A 131 -19.18 11.34 -10.39
C ASN A 131 -19.35 12.69 -9.67
N PHE A 132 -18.31 13.18 -9.00
CA PHE A 132 -18.36 14.50 -8.36
C PHE A 132 -18.46 15.64 -9.37
N GLU A 133 -17.74 15.55 -10.50
CA GLU A 133 -17.85 16.52 -11.60
C GLU A 133 -19.27 16.54 -12.19
N GLU A 134 -19.87 15.36 -12.42
CA GLU A 134 -21.26 15.25 -12.88
C GLU A 134 -22.26 15.83 -11.89
N CYS A 135 -22.08 15.59 -10.58
CA CYS A 135 -22.89 16.18 -9.53
C CYS A 135 -22.78 17.71 -9.49
N ALA A 136 -21.57 18.25 -9.68
CA ALA A 136 -21.36 19.69 -9.74
C ALA A 136 -22.08 20.31 -10.95
N ALA A 137 -21.94 19.70 -12.13
CA ALA A 137 -22.64 20.14 -13.34
C ALA A 137 -24.17 20.06 -13.19
N MET A 138 -24.68 19.03 -12.53
CA MET A 138 -26.11 18.90 -12.26
C MET A 138 -26.60 19.98 -11.29
N ALA A 139 -25.83 20.29 -10.25
CA ALA A 139 -26.15 21.35 -9.30
C ALA A 139 -26.23 22.72 -9.98
N GLU A 140 -25.28 23.06 -10.86
CA GLU A 140 -25.32 24.29 -11.66
C GLU A 140 -26.57 24.36 -12.53
N ARG A 141 -26.93 23.25 -13.18
CA ARG A 141 -28.13 23.18 -14.02
C ARG A 141 -29.43 23.33 -13.21
N ILE A 142 -29.48 22.79 -11.99
CA ILE A 142 -30.61 22.98 -11.08
C ILE A 142 -30.73 24.45 -10.70
N GLU A 143 -29.61 25.11 -10.33
CA GLU A 143 -29.61 26.53 -9.98
C GLU A 143 -30.09 27.41 -11.16
N GLU A 144 -29.67 27.09 -12.39
CA GLU A 144 -30.15 27.77 -13.59
C GLU A 144 -31.66 27.57 -13.80
N LEU A 145 -32.14 26.33 -13.69
CA LEU A 145 -33.57 26.02 -13.80
C LEU A 145 -34.39 26.74 -12.73
N GLU A 146 -33.92 26.80 -11.48
CA GLU A 146 -34.58 27.53 -10.40
C GLU A 146 -34.65 29.05 -10.69
N LYS A 147 -33.56 29.65 -11.21
CA LYS A 147 -33.55 31.06 -11.64
C LYS A 147 -34.54 31.31 -12.79
N THR A 148 -34.61 30.41 -13.77
CA THR A 148 -35.56 30.58 -14.88
C THR A 148 -37.02 30.42 -14.43
N THR A 149 -37.30 29.46 -13.55
CA THR A 149 -38.65 29.19 -13.02
C THR A 149 -39.14 30.35 -12.17
N THR A 150 -38.30 30.86 -11.26
CA THR A 150 -38.64 32.06 -10.46
C THR A 150 -38.90 33.30 -11.33
N GLY A 151 -38.15 33.47 -12.42
CA GLY A 151 -38.41 34.50 -13.41
C GLY A 151 -39.72 34.31 -14.17
N GLN A 152 -40.07 33.07 -14.53
CA GLN A 152 -41.34 32.73 -15.16
C GLN A 152 -42.52 32.99 -14.21
N ASP A 153 -42.42 32.57 -12.95
CA ASP A 153 -43.44 32.80 -11.92
C ASP A 153 -43.70 34.30 -11.71
N ALA A 154 -42.63 35.11 -11.62
CA ALA A 154 -42.76 36.56 -11.51
C ALA A 154 -43.47 37.17 -12.74
N ASN A 155 -43.16 36.69 -13.95
CA ASN A 155 -43.83 37.14 -15.16
C ASN A 155 -45.30 36.72 -15.20
N ILE A 156 -45.63 35.46 -14.88
CA ILE A 156 -47.00 34.96 -14.79
C ILE A 156 -47.78 35.79 -13.78
N ASN A 157 -47.23 36.03 -12.59
CA ASN A 157 -47.88 36.82 -11.56
C ASN A 157 -48.16 38.26 -12.06
N SER A 158 -47.20 38.89 -12.76
CA SER A 158 -47.41 40.22 -13.37
C SER A 158 -48.47 40.24 -14.47
N GLN A 159 -48.58 39.17 -15.26
CA GLN A 159 -49.61 39.03 -16.29
C GLN A 159 -50.97 38.84 -15.63
N GLN A 160 -51.04 38.01 -14.60
CA GLN A 160 -52.26 37.71 -13.86
C GLN A 160 -52.79 38.94 -13.12
N GLU A 161 -51.93 39.76 -12.51
CA GLU A 161 -52.30 41.06 -11.94
C GLU A 161 -52.87 42.01 -13.00
N ARG A 162 -52.23 42.11 -14.17
CA ARG A 162 -52.72 42.95 -15.28
C ARG A 162 -54.10 42.50 -15.77
N VAL A 163 -54.30 41.19 -15.96
CA VAL A 163 -55.60 40.62 -16.36
C VAL A 163 -56.66 40.84 -15.28
N THR A 164 -56.31 40.66 -14.01
CA THR A 164 -57.23 40.88 -12.88
C THR A 164 -57.66 42.33 -12.78
N GLN A 165 -56.74 43.28 -13.04
CA GLN A 165 -57.05 44.70 -13.08
C GLN A 165 -57.91 45.09 -14.29
N SER A 166 -57.70 44.48 -15.47
CA SER A 166 -58.55 44.75 -16.64
C SER A 166 -59.96 44.18 -16.49
N ALA A 167 -60.08 42.93 -16.04
CA ALA A 167 -61.36 42.25 -15.86
C ALA A 167 -62.23 42.88 -14.75
N ASN A 168 -61.62 43.54 -13.76
CA ASN A 168 -62.32 44.22 -12.67
C ASN A 168 -62.52 45.72 -12.87
N ARG A 169 -62.55 46.20 -14.13
CA ARG A 169 -62.89 47.60 -14.40
C ARG A 169 -64.39 47.86 -14.17
N HIS A 170 -64.66 48.73 -13.21
CA HIS A 170 -65.97 49.23 -12.84
C HIS A 170 -66.27 50.49 -13.66
N VAL A 171 -67.37 50.45 -14.42
CA VAL A 171 -67.75 51.54 -15.32
C VAL A 171 -68.69 52.50 -14.58
N TYR A 172 -68.37 53.78 -14.61
CA TYR A 172 -69.16 54.84 -14.01
C TYR A 172 -69.45 55.94 -15.03
N HIS A 173 -70.69 56.40 -15.08
CA HIS A 173 -71.00 57.71 -15.64
C HIS A 173 -70.84 58.75 -14.54
N TYR A 174 -70.04 59.79 -14.79
CA TYR A 174 -69.78 60.82 -13.81
C TYR A 174 -70.01 62.21 -14.40
N ASN A 175 -70.42 63.14 -13.52
CA ASN A 175 -70.34 64.57 -13.75
C ASN A 175 -69.47 65.16 -12.65
N ALA A 176 -68.46 65.92 -13.03
CA ALA A 176 -67.55 66.57 -12.12
C ALA A 176 -67.37 68.04 -12.48
N VAL A 177 -67.09 68.85 -11.47
CA VAL A 177 -66.89 70.30 -11.62
C VAL A 177 -65.54 70.70 -11.06
N SER A 178 -64.84 71.57 -11.78
CA SER A 178 -63.60 72.19 -11.31
C SER A 178 -63.89 73.55 -10.68
N ASN A 179 -63.03 73.96 -9.74
CA ASN A 179 -63.07 75.27 -9.10
C ASN A 179 -62.53 76.37 -10.02
N VAL A 180 -61.81 76.01 -11.07
CA VAL A 180 -61.30 76.93 -12.08
C VAL A 180 -62.38 77.10 -13.17
N SER A 181 -62.94 78.31 -13.26
CA SER A 181 -63.82 78.78 -14.36
C SER A 181 -65.16 78.05 -14.59
N GLY A 182 -65.68 77.28 -13.62
CA GLY A 182 -67.00 76.65 -13.73
C GLY A 182 -67.08 75.56 -14.81
N ILE A 183 -65.93 75.02 -15.22
CA ILE A 183 -65.84 73.97 -16.23
C ILE A 183 -66.39 72.68 -15.61
N ALA A 184 -67.46 72.16 -16.20
CA ALA A 184 -68.03 70.86 -15.88
C ALA A 184 -67.57 69.83 -16.93
N MET A 185 -67.26 68.62 -16.47
CA MET A 185 -66.90 67.50 -17.32
C MET A 185 -67.83 66.33 -17.02
N SER A 186 -68.44 65.80 -18.08
CA SER A 186 -69.28 64.61 -18.05
C SER A 186 -68.65 63.52 -18.89
N GLY A 187 -68.65 62.28 -18.42
CA GLY A 187 -68.14 61.18 -19.23
C GLY A 187 -68.30 59.82 -18.59
N ILE A 188 -67.81 58.82 -19.32
CA ILE A 188 -67.69 57.45 -18.83
C ILE A 188 -66.26 57.28 -18.32
N ALA A 189 -66.11 56.84 -17.08
CA ALA A 189 -64.85 56.45 -16.51
C ALA A 189 -64.82 54.95 -16.19
N GLN A 190 -63.70 54.33 -16.50
CA GLN A 190 -63.40 52.95 -16.15
C GLN A 190 -62.44 52.95 -14.98
N SER A 191 -62.96 52.60 -13.80
CA SER A 191 -62.19 52.56 -12.56
C SER A 191 -61.71 51.13 -12.29
N PRO A 192 -60.43 50.89 -11.95
CA PRO A 192 -59.96 49.56 -11.57
C PRO A 192 -60.50 49.10 -10.19
N PHE A 193 -61.17 49.98 -9.45
CA PHE A 193 -61.78 49.68 -8.15
C PHE A 193 -63.23 50.18 -8.07
N ARG A 194 -64.01 49.54 -7.20
CA ARG A 194 -65.38 49.95 -6.92
C ARG A 194 -65.39 51.11 -5.92
N ILE A 195 -65.95 52.24 -6.32
CA ILE A 195 -66.14 53.41 -5.45
C ILE A 195 -67.29 53.11 -4.48
N LYS A 196 -66.96 52.97 -3.19
CA LYS A 196 -67.93 52.71 -2.10
C LYS A 196 -67.77 53.69 -0.93
N SER A 197 -66.63 54.37 -0.84
CA SER A 197 -66.28 55.29 0.24
C SER A 197 -65.90 56.67 -0.28
N GLN A 198 -65.88 57.66 0.64
CA GLN A 198 -65.39 59.00 0.31
C GLN A 198 -63.89 58.98 -0.07
N SER A 199 -63.10 58.07 0.52
CA SER A 199 -61.69 57.90 0.17
C SER A 199 -61.53 57.46 -1.28
N ASP A 200 -62.35 56.50 -1.72
CA ASP A 200 -62.35 55.98 -3.09
C ASP A 200 -62.75 57.08 -4.09
N LEU A 201 -63.64 57.99 -3.68
CA LEU A 201 -64.08 59.12 -4.49
C LEU A 201 -62.95 60.15 -4.68
N GLU A 202 -62.16 60.42 -3.64
CA GLU A 202 -60.98 61.29 -3.76
C GLU A 202 -59.88 60.65 -4.61
N GLU A 203 -59.70 59.33 -4.50
CA GLU A 203 -58.79 58.57 -5.37
C GLU A 203 -59.24 58.63 -6.84
N PHE A 204 -60.54 58.52 -7.10
CA PHE A 204 -61.14 58.70 -8.43
C PHE A 204 -60.89 60.11 -9.00
N LYS A 205 -61.08 61.17 -8.19
CA LYS A 205 -60.77 62.55 -8.62
C LYS A 205 -59.28 62.74 -8.92
N SER A 206 -58.41 62.15 -8.11
CA SER A 206 -56.96 62.14 -8.33
C SER A 206 -56.61 61.44 -9.65
N ALA A 207 -57.29 60.34 -9.97
CA ALA A 207 -57.12 59.65 -11.25
C ALA A 207 -57.57 60.50 -12.45
N LEU A 208 -58.69 61.22 -12.35
CA LEU A 208 -59.12 62.17 -13.41
C LEU A 208 -58.06 63.25 -13.67
N SER A 209 -57.45 63.80 -12.61
CA SER A 209 -56.35 64.75 -12.74
C SER A 209 -55.15 64.14 -13.47
N LYS A 210 -54.75 62.92 -13.11
CA LYS A 210 -53.59 62.24 -13.71
C LYS A 210 -53.81 61.81 -15.17
N VAL A 211 -55.02 61.36 -15.51
CA VAL A 211 -55.32 60.76 -16.83
C VAL A 211 -55.71 61.81 -17.86
N CYS A 212 -56.59 62.76 -17.50
CA CYS A 212 -57.10 63.76 -18.44
C CYS A 212 -56.79 65.20 -18.04
N GLY A 213 -55.94 65.42 -17.03
CA GLY A 213 -55.55 66.77 -16.57
C GLY A 213 -56.65 67.52 -15.81
N PHE A 214 -57.81 66.88 -15.59
CA PHE A 214 -58.97 67.54 -15.01
C PHE A 214 -58.96 67.47 -13.48
N HIS A 215 -58.82 68.62 -12.84
CA HIS A 215 -58.82 68.73 -11.38
C HIS A 215 -60.25 68.94 -10.89
N ALA A 216 -60.93 67.82 -10.60
CA ALA A 216 -62.29 67.81 -10.08
C ALA A 216 -62.32 68.25 -8.60
N THR A 217 -63.03 69.33 -8.30
CA THR A 217 -63.26 69.79 -6.93
C THR A 217 -64.40 69.00 -6.28
N ALA A 218 -65.45 68.72 -7.06
CA ALA A 218 -66.58 67.90 -6.65
C ALA A 218 -67.07 67.00 -7.79
N VAL A 219 -67.57 65.83 -7.43
CA VAL A 219 -68.32 64.94 -8.34
C VAL A 219 -69.79 65.14 -8.01
N THR A 220 -70.54 65.77 -8.90
CA THR A 220 -71.93 66.17 -8.68
C THR A 220 -72.91 65.05 -8.95
N SER A 221 -72.54 64.11 -9.83
CA SER A 221 -73.27 62.85 -9.99
C SER A 221 -72.30 61.72 -10.32
N LEU A 222 -72.55 60.55 -9.73
CA LEU A 222 -71.80 59.33 -10.01
C LEU A 222 -72.79 58.16 -10.10
N SER A 223 -72.91 57.58 -11.29
CA SER A 223 -73.81 56.46 -11.56
C SER A 223 -73.00 55.25 -11.98
N TYR A 224 -73.12 54.16 -11.23
CA TYR A 224 -72.47 52.90 -11.56
C TYR A 224 -73.22 52.22 -12.72
N LEU A 225 -72.50 51.89 -13.78
CA LEU A 225 -73.05 51.31 -15.00
C LEU A 225 -72.82 49.80 -15.13
N GLY A 226 -71.98 49.20 -14.28
CA GLY A 226 -71.65 47.76 -14.33
C GLY A 226 -70.13 47.53 -14.38
N ARG A 227 -69.72 46.28 -14.64
CA ARG A 227 -68.32 45.95 -14.98
C ARG A 227 -68.15 45.80 -16.48
N GLU A 228 -66.93 46.06 -16.95
CA GLU A 228 -66.59 45.99 -18.38
C GLU A 228 -66.71 44.58 -18.99
N GLU A 229 -66.55 43.52 -18.18
CA GLU A 229 -66.65 42.10 -18.62
C GLU A 229 -67.84 41.32 -17.97
N GLU A 230 -68.87 42.00 -17.47
CA GLU A 230 -70.13 41.33 -17.08
C GLU A 230 -71.00 41.08 -18.34
N GLU A 231 -70.89 39.89 -18.95
CA GLU A 231 -72.01 39.27 -19.69
C GLU A 231 -73.00 38.62 -18.72
#